data_AF-A0A7N2MEL3-F1
#
_entry.id   AF-A0A7N2MEL3-F1
#
_cell.length_a   1.000
_cell.length_b   1.000
_cell.length_c   1.000
_cell.angle_alpha   90.00
_cell.angle_beta   90.00
_cell.angle_gamma   90.00
#
_symmetry.space_group_name_H-M   'P 1'
#
loop_
_entity.id
_entity.type
_entity.pdbx_description
1 polymer ?
#
loop_
_entity_poly.entity_id
_entity_poly.type
_entity_poly.pdbx_seq_one_letter_code
_entity_poly.pdbx_strand_id
1 'polypeptide(L)'
;MEVNENCDVYSFGVVTLEVIMGKHPGDLISLLSSSSSSSATTSTTHGILLKDVLDQRLEPPRNQVARIVASVAKLAFACLETNPQSRPTMQQISRELSIKRSPLSEMFGEITLGQLLV
;
A
#
# COMPACT_ATOMS: atom_id res chain seq x y z
N MET A 1 -20.69 -11.58 -3.19
CA MET A 1 -19.97 -10.32 -3.48
C MET A 1 -21.01 -9.31 -3.88
N GLU A 2 -21.22 -8.28 -3.08
CA GLU A 2 -22.13 -7.18 -3.42
C GLU A 2 -21.37 -6.20 -4.32
N VAL A 3 -21.99 -5.78 -5.43
CA VAL A 3 -21.38 -4.83 -6.36
C VAL A 3 -21.75 -3.42 -5.90
N ASN A 4 -20.76 -2.67 -5.46
CA ASN A 4 -20.88 -1.26 -5.10
C ASN A 4 -19.55 -0.52 -5.35
N GLU A 5 -19.49 0.76 -5.03
CA GLU A 5 -18.30 1.61 -5.23
C GLU A 5 -17.04 1.08 -4.52
N ASN A 6 -17.19 0.27 -3.47
CA ASN A 6 -16.05 -0.31 -2.76
C ASN A 6 -15.33 -1.39 -3.56
N CYS A 7 -15.99 -2.01 -4.55
CA CYS A 7 -15.33 -2.91 -5.50
C CYS A 7 -14.35 -2.15 -6.40
N ASP A 8 -14.73 -0.94 -6.84
CA ASP A 8 -13.86 -0.07 -7.63
C ASP A 8 -12.70 0.45 -6.77
N VAL A 9 -12.95 0.79 -5.50
CA VAL A 9 -11.89 1.17 -4.55
C VAL A 9 -10.87 0.04 -4.37
N TYR A 10 -11.34 -1.20 -4.20
CA TYR A 10 -10.44 -2.35 -4.07
C TYR A 10 -9.59 -2.52 -5.33
N SER A 11 -10.22 -2.47 -6.51
CA SER A 11 -9.55 -2.58 -7.80
C SER A 11 -8.52 -1.47 -8.01
N PHE A 12 -8.83 -0.24 -7.59
CA PHE A 12 -7.89 0.87 -7.57
C PHE A 12 -6.68 0.59 -6.67
N GLY A 13 -6.88 0.01 -5.49
CA GLY A 13 -5.81 -0.43 -4.59
C GLY A 13 -4.87 -1.43 -5.25
N VAL A 14 -5.42 -2.44 -5.94
CA VAL A 14 -4.65 -3.45 -6.69
C VAL A 14 -3.81 -2.75 -7.77
N VAL A 15 -4.43 -1.95 -8.63
CA VAL A 15 -3.74 -1.24 -9.72
C VAL A 15 -2.66 -0.30 -9.18
N THR A 16 -2.90 0.35 -8.05
CA THR A 16 -1.89 1.22 -7.43
C THR A 16 -0.65 0.42 -6.99
N LEU A 17 -0.85 -0.76 -6.39
CA LEU A 17 0.27 -1.65 -6.07
C LEU A 17 0.95 -2.19 -7.33
N GLU A 18 0.21 -2.51 -8.39
CA GLU A 18 0.81 -2.92 -9.68
C GLU A 18 1.78 -1.88 -10.22
N VAL A 19 1.41 -0.59 -10.15
CA VAL A 19 2.28 0.52 -10.58
C VAL A 19 3.51 0.63 -9.68
N ILE A 20 3.36 0.48 -8.37
CA ILE A 20 4.48 0.58 -7.41
C ILE A 20 5.46 -0.60 -7.56
N MET A 21 4.92 -1.80 -7.78
CA MET A 21 5.69 -3.05 -7.82
C MET A 21 6.22 -3.39 -9.23
N GLY A 22 5.65 -2.80 -10.27
CA GLY A 22 5.95 -3.14 -11.66
C GLY A 22 5.46 -4.53 -12.09
N LYS A 23 4.62 -5.18 -11.27
CA LYS A 23 4.06 -6.53 -11.47
C LYS A 23 2.77 -6.72 -10.67
N HIS A 24 1.99 -7.74 -11.01
CA HIS A 24 0.74 -8.08 -10.31
C HIS A 24 0.99 -8.40 -8.82
N PRO A 25 0.28 -7.77 -7.85
CA PRO A 25 0.52 -7.90 -6.42
C PRO A 25 -0.12 -9.14 -5.77
N GLY A 26 -0.59 -10.11 -6.58
CA GLY A 26 -1.38 -11.25 -6.12
C GLY A 26 -0.74 -12.04 -4.98
N ASP A 27 0.57 -12.31 -5.05
CA ASP A 27 1.29 -13.03 -3.99
C ASP A 27 1.30 -12.23 -2.68
N LEU A 28 1.52 -10.91 -2.78
CA LEU A 28 1.53 -10.02 -1.62
C LEU A 28 0.15 -9.93 -0.97
N ILE A 29 -0.91 -9.76 -1.77
CA ILE A 29 -2.29 -9.73 -1.27
C ILE A 29 -2.67 -11.05 -0.59
N SER A 30 -2.24 -12.18 -1.17
CA SER A 30 -2.47 -13.52 -0.60
C SER A 30 -1.77 -13.68 0.76
N LEU A 31 -0.53 -13.18 0.88
CA LEU A 31 0.22 -13.16 2.14
C LEU A 31 -0.49 -12.31 3.20
N LEU A 32 -0.94 -11.12 2.85
CA LEU A 32 -1.64 -10.21 3.77
C LEU A 32 -2.96 -10.80 4.26
N SER A 33 -3.75 -11.41 3.36
CA SER A 33 -5.02 -12.05 3.69
C SER A 33 -4.85 -13.25 4.63
N SER A 34 -3.73 -13.97 4.50
CA SER A 34 -3.40 -15.12 5.36
C SER A 34 -2.97 -14.68 6.77
N SER A 35 -2.29 -13.54 6.90
CA SER A 35 -1.86 -12.98 8.19
C SER A 35 -3.02 -12.52 9.08
N SER A 36 -4.16 -12.10 8.50
CA SER A 36 -5.36 -11.71 9.26
C SER A 36 -6.05 -12.89 9.98
N SER A 37 -5.71 -14.14 9.63
CA SER A 37 -6.36 -15.36 10.14
C SER A 37 -5.49 -16.17 11.13
N SER A 38 -4.28 -15.72 11.48
CA SER A 38 -3.37 -16.49 12.34
C SER A 38 -2.44 -15.59 13.15
N SER A 39 -2.59 -15.57 14.47
CA SER A 39 -1.80 -14.76 15.42
C SER A 39 -0.28 -15.08 15.47
N ALA A 40 0.23 -15.95 14.59
CA ALA A 40 1.63 -16.39 14.55
C ALA A 40 2.38 -16.02 13.25
N THR A 41 1.68 -15.61 12.18
CA THR A 41 2.28 -15.21 10.88
C THR A 41 2.40 -13.69 10.69
N THR A 42 1.88 -12.91 11.65
CA THR A 42 2.01 -11.45 11.70
C THR A 42 3.46 -10.98 11.67
N SER A 43 4.44 -11.79 12.09
CA SER A 43 5.86 -11.41 12.04
C SER A 43 6.47 -11.38 10.64
N THR A 44 5.97 -12.16 9.68
CA THR A 44 6.66 -12.33 8.38
C THR A 44 6.33 -11.22 7.40
N THR A 45 5.08 -10.77 7.31
CA THR A 45 4.67 -9.67 6.43
C THR A 45 5.02 -8.29 7.01
N HIS A 46 4.96 -8.13 8.34
CA HIS A 46 5.33 -6.88 9.01
C HIS A 46 6.83 -6.57 8.95
N GLY A 47 7.69 -7.57 8.67
CA GLY A 47 9.13 -7.40 8.51
C GLY A 47 9.58 -7.09 7.08
N ILE A 48 8.69 -7.20 6.07
CA ILE A 48 9.05 -6.89 4.68
C ILE A 48 9.25 -5.38 4.55
N LEU A 49 10.39 -4.97 3.99
CA LEU A 49 10.66 -3.57 3.73
C LEU A 49 9.94 -3.13 2.46
N LEU A 50 9.36 -1.93 2.49
CA LEU A 50 8.69 -1.35 1.33
C LEU A 50 9.62 -1.30 0.11
N LYS A 51 10.91 -1.00 0.32
CA LYS A 51 11.91 -0.95 -0.76
C LYS A 51 12.06 -2.27 -1.52
N ASP A 52 11.83 -3.40 -0.86
CA ASP A 52 11.98 -4.73 -1.45
C ASP A 52 10.77 -5.11 -2.33
N VAL A 53 9.67 -4.35 -2.19
CA VAL A 53 8.42 -4.52 -2.92
C VAL A 53 8.37 -3.62 -4.16
N LEU A 54 9.13 -2.53 -4.19
CA LEU A 54 9.18 -1.60 -5.32
C LEU A 54 9.65 -2.27 -6.61
N ASP A 55 9.27 -1.70 -7.76
CA ASP A 55 9.79 -2.11 -9.07
C ASP A 55 11.33 -2.03 -9.11
N GLN A 56 11.98 -3.19 -9.09
CA GLN A 56 13.44 -3.33 -9.04
C GLN A 56 14.12 -2.90 -10.35
N ARG A 57 13.36 -2.62 -11.42
CA ARG A 57 13.89 -2.08 -12.68
C ARG A 57 14.16 -0.58 -12.59
N LEU A 58 13.64 0.11 -11.57
CA LEU A 58 13.82 1.53 -11.35
C LEU A 58 14.89 1.80 -10.28
N GLU A 59 15.50 2.99 -10.32
CA GLU A 59 16.33 3.43 -9.20
C GLU A 59 15.47 3.59 -7.93
N PRO A 60 15.98 3.22 -6.75
CA PRO A 60 15.29 3.43 -5.50
C PRO A 60 14.92 4.91 -5.30
N PRO A 61 13.66 5.23 -4.95
CA PRO A 61 13.24 6.60 -4.79
C PRO A 61 13.97 7.24 -3.61
N ARG A 62 14.36 8.50 -3.77
CA ARG A 62 15.07 9.29 -2.75
C ARG A 62 14.22 10.46 -2.27
N ASN A 63 14.53 10.97 -1.07
CA ASN A 63 13.98 12.21 -0.53
C ASN A 63 12.44 12.25 -0.56
N GLN A 64 11.89 13.31 -1.18
CA GLN A 64 10.47 13.56 -1.28
C GLN A 64 9.72 12.49 -2.07
N VAL A 65 10.32 11.92 -3.12
CA VAL A 65 9.69 10.88 -3.94
C VAL A 65 9.46 9.63 -3.10
N ALA A 66 10.43 9.24 -2.30
CA ALA A 66 10.33 8.08 -1.42
C ALA A 66 9.14 8.24 -0.45
N ARG A 67 9.00 9.41 0.15
CA ARG A 67 7.86 9.72 1.03
C ARG A 67 6.52 9.68 0.30
N ILE A 68 6.48 10.17 -0.96
CA ILE A 68 5.27 10.08 -1.79
C ILE A 68 4.89 8.62 -2.01
N VAL A 69 5.86 7.79 -2.42
CA VAL A 69 5.68 6.35 -2.65
C VAL A 69 5.17 5.65 -1.38
N ALA A 70 5.78 5.90 -0.21
CA ALA A 70 5.32 5.29 1.05
C ALA A 70 3.86 5.61 1.37
N SER A 71 3.43 6.87 1.22
CA SER A 71 2.04 7.20 1.54
C SER A 71 1.06 6.72 0.47
N VAL A 72 1.46 6.66 -0.81
CA VAL A 72 0.62 6.07 -1.86
C VAL A 72 0.49 4.56 -1.61
N ALA A 73 1.56 3.87 -1.20
CA ALA A 73 1.50 2.48 -0.77
C ALA A 73 0.55 2.30 0.44
N LYS A 74 0.64 3.17 1.45
CA LYS A 74 -0.31 3.18 2.58
C LYS A 74 -1.76 3.32 2.11
N LEU A 75 -2.02 4.27 1.22
CA LEU A 75 -3.36 4.49 0.67
C LEU A 75 -3.85 3.26 -0.11
N ALA A 76 -2.98 2.62 -0.89
CA ALA A 76 -3.30 1.40 -1.61
C ALA A 76 -3.66 0.25 -0.66
N PHE A 77 -2.92 0.06 0.44
CA PHE A 77 -3.27 -0.95 1.44
C PHE A 77 -4.61 -0.68 2.11
N ALA A 78 -4.92 0.58 2.44
CA ALA A 78 -6.23 0.94 2.98
C ALA A 78 -7.39 0.64 2.00
N CYS A 79 -7.14 0.74 0.69
CA CYS A 79 -8.12 0.36 -0.34
C CYS A 79 -8.36 -1.16 -0.40
N LEU A 80 -7.38 -1.96 0.03
CA LEU A 80 -7.42 -3.43 -0.01
C LEU A 80 -8.00 -4.05 1.27
N GLU A 81 -8.54 -3.24 2.17
CA GLU A 81 -9.18 -3.72 3.39
C GLU A 81 -10.27 -4.77 3.10
N THR A 82 -10.27 -5.81 3.93
CA THR A 82 -11.20 -6.94 3.78
C THR A 82 -12.64 -6.49 4.03
N ASN A 83 -12.84 -5.63 5.03
CA ASN A 83 -14.11 -4.97 5.30
C ASN A 83 -14.31 -3.80 4.32
N PRO A 84 -15.31 -3.84 3.41
CA PRO A 84 -15.57 -2.74 2.48
C PRO A 84 -15.82 -1.39 3.17
N GLN A 85 -16.39 -1.38 4.38
CA GLN A 85 -16.67 -0.15 5.12
C GLN A 85 -15.42 0.48 5.76
N SER A 86 -14.33 -0.27 5.85
CA SER A 86 -13.03 0.26 6.30
C SER A 86 -12.24 0.91 5.16
N ARG A 87 -12.68 0.73 3.91
CA ARG A 87 -12.01 1.31 2.75
C ARG A 87 -12.29 2.81 2.66
N PRO A 88 -11.33 3.63 2.20
CA PRO A 88 -11.58 5.03 1.93
C PRO A 88 -12.49 5.19 0.71
N THR A 89 -13.26 6.27 0.68
CA THR A 89 -14.03 6.66 -0.50
C THR A 89 -13.11 7.14 -1.63
N MET A 90 -13.54 7.03 -2.88
CA MET A 90 -12.82 7.60 -4.04
C MET A 90 -12.56 9.11 -3.90
N GLN A 91 -13.44 9.84 -3.22
CA GLN A 91 -13.24 11.26 -2.93
C GLN A 91 -12.07 11.50 -1.96
N GLN A 92 -11.95 10.68 -0.90
CA GLN A 92 -10.82 10.74 0.03
C GLN A 92 -9.52 10.37 -0.66
N ILE A 93 -9.53 9.30 -1.49
CA ILE A 93 -8.38 8.88 -2.30
C ILE A 93 -7.90 10.03 -3.20
N SER A 94 -8.82 10.64 -3.97
CA SER A 94 -8.50 11.77 -4.86
C SER A 94 -7.90 12.95 -4.10
N ARG A 95 -8.46 13.28 -2.92
CA ARG A 95 -7.94 14.34 -2.06
C ARG A 95 -6.52 14.05 -1.59
N GLU A 96 -6.27 12.86 -1.06
CA GLU A 96 -4.95 12.44 -0.55
C GLU A 96 -3.87 12.48 -1.65
N LEU A 97 -4.21 12.06 -2.87
CA LEU A 97 -3.31 12.12 -4.01
C LEU A 97 -3.03 13.55 -4.49
N SER A 98 -3.94 14.49 -4.22
CA SER A 98 -3.82 15.89 -4.64
C SER A 98 -3.00 16.75 -3.66
N ILE A 99 -2.73 16.27 -2.44
CA ILE A 99 -1.97 17.01 -1.44
C ILE A 99 -0.51 17.15 -1.87
N LYS A 100 -0.06 18.40 -2.08
CA LYS A 100 1.36 18.71 -2.26
C LYS A 100 2.07 18.53 -0.93
N ARG A 101 2.90 17.50 -0.81
CA ARG A 101 3.69 17.25 0.40
C ARG A 101 4.97 18.10 0.42
N SER A 102 5.21 18.78 1.54
CA SER A 102 6.43 19.54 1.81
C SER A 102 7.62 18.59 2.09
N PRO A 103 8.86 18.97 1.75
CA PRO A 103 10.04 18.20 2.08
C PRO A 103 10.25 18.13 3.61
N LEU A 104 10.36 16.92 4.16
CA LEU A 104 10.83 16.64 5.51
C LEU A 104 11.83 15.48 5.46
N SER A 105 12.79 15.54 6.38
CA SER A 105 14.04 14.78 6.43
C SER A 105 13.86 13.26 6.60
N GLU A 106 14.91 12.55 6.18
CA GLU A 106 15.09 11.15 5.84
C GLU A 106 14.69 10.10 6.89
N MET A 107 14.05 9.00 6.44
CA MET A 107 14.32 7.58 6.80
C MET A 107 13.40 6.61 6.01
N PHE A 108 13.51 6.56 4.66
CA PHE A 108 12.63 5.70 3.84
C PHE A 108 13.06 4.22 3.82
N GLY A 109 14.36 3.95 3.95
CA GLY A 109 14.93 2.60 3.76
C GLY A 109 14.56 1.56 4.82
N GLU A 110 13.92 1.99 5.92
CA GLU A 110 13.51 1.14 7.04
C GLU A 110 11.99 1.02 7.17
N ILE A 111 11.23 1.59 6.21
CA ILE A 111 9.76 1.49 6.24
C ILE A 111 9.36 0.04 5.97
N THR A 112 8.70 -0.59 6.93
CA THR A 112 8.13 -1.92 6.74
C THR A 112 6.69 -1.83 6.26
N LEU A 113 6.21 -2.88 5.58
CA LEU A 113 4.80 -2.96 5.19
C LEU A 113 3.88 -2.92 6.41
N GLY A 114 4.31 -3.49 7.53
CA GLY A 114 3.56 -3.45 8.79
C GLY A 114 3.22 -2.04 9.27
N GLN A 115 4.10 -1.06 9.02
CA GLN A 115 3.84 0.35 9.35
C GLN A 115 2.81 1.02 8.43
N LEU A 116 2.51 0.40 7.29
CA LEU A 116 1.57 0.91 6.29
C LEU A 116 0.19 0.25 6.37
N LEU A 117 0.08 -0.88 7.09
CA LEU A 117 -1.15 -1.68 7.26
C LEU A 117 -1.97 -1.28 8.50
N VAL A 118 -1.80 -0.06 8.99
CA VAL A 118 -2.46 0.49 10.20
C VAL A 118 -3.54 1.50 9.82
#